data_AF-A0A3S0CBV0-F1
#
_entry.id   AF-A0A3S0CBV0-F1
#
_cell.length_a   1.000
_cell.length_b   1.000
_cell.length_c   1.000
_cell.angle_alpha   90.00
_cell.angle_beta   90.00
_cell.angle_gamma   90.00
#
_symmetry.space_group_name_H-M   'P 1'
#
loop_
_entity.id
_entity.type
_entity.pdbx_description
1 polymer ?
#
loop_
_entity_poly.entity_id
_entity_poly.type
_entity_poly.pdbx_seq_one_letter_code
_entity_poly.pdbx_strand_id
1 'polypeptide(L)'
;MHRNFNLLALCFVLLLVALGCSKEEIKPKPSPATLADLYPGDLRQVDRIEIRSGSTGELHIYDDAAAVQKWLTTVSQVTLTPDPNQEGRVGFLYGVSLYEKKTMRLGFTNNSITNVYYLYNEAWVREMQAFFEAGKP
;
A
#
# COMPACT_ATOMS: atom_id res chain seq x y z
N MET A 1 -32.91 -39.37 -26.99
CA MET A 1 -31.74 -38.94 -26.18
C MET A 1 -31.29 -37.50 -26.37
N HIS A 2 -31.70 -36.75 -27.41
CA HIS A 2 -31.18 -35.38 -27.65
C HIS A 2 -31.89 -34.26 -26.85
N ARG A 3 -33.16 -34.45 -26.46
CA ARG A 3 -33.96 -33.42 -25.75
C ARG A 3 -33.49 -33.11 -24.33
N ASN A 4 -32.96 -34.12 -23.63
CA ASN A 4 -32.49 -33.98 -22.24
C ASN A 4 -31.08 -33.40 -22.18
N PHE A 5 -30.25 -33.63 -23.21
CA PHE A 5 -28.90 -33.07 -23.30
C PHE A 5 -28.94 -31.54 -23.49
N ASN A 6 -29.84 -31.04 -24.33
CA ASN A 6 -30.04 -29.60 -24.52
C ASN A 6 -30.59 -28.92 -23.25
N LEU A 7 -31.45 -29.61 -22.48
CA LEU A 7 -31.94 -29.10 -21.20
C LEU A 7 -30.82 -29.05 -20.15
N LEU A 8 -29.97 -30.08 -20.09
CA LEU A 8 -28.83 -30.14 -19.17
C LEU A 8 -27.78 -29.06 -19.48
N ALA A 9 -27.50 -28.82 -20.76
CA ALA A 9 -26.58 -27.78 -21.22
C ALA A 9 -27.10 -26.37 -20.87
N LEU A 10 -28.41 -26.13 -21.01
CA LEU A 10 -29.03 -24.86 -20.62
C LEU A 10 -28.95 -24.64 -19.11
N CYS A 11 -29.18 -25.67 -18.30
CA CYS A 11 -29.02 -25.59 -16.84
C CYS A 11 -27.58 -25.28 -16.42
N PHE A 12 -26.58 -25.83 -17.12
CA PHE A 12 -25.17 -25.56 -16.85
C PHE A 12 -24.77 -24.10 -17.18
N VAL A 13 -25.27 -23.56 -18.30
CA VAL A 13 -25.06 -22.15 -18.66
C VAL A 13 -25.72 -21.21 -17.65
N LEU A 14 -26.93 -21.52 -17.18
CA LEU A 14 -27.62 -20.72 -16.16
C LEU A 14 -26.89 -20.76 -14.80
N LEU A 15 -26.28 -21.89 -14.43
CA LEU A 15 -25.46 -22.03 -13.23
C LEU A 15 -24.18 -21.17 -13.29
N LEU A 16 -23.55 -21.03 -14.45
CA LEU A 16 -22.37 -20.17 -14.63
C LEU A 16 -22.70 -18.68 -14.47
N VAL A 17 -23.89 -18.24 -14.88
CA VAL A 17 -24.32 -16.84 -14.73
C VAL A 17 -24.63 -16.50 -13.26
N ALA A 18 -25.11 -17.47 -12.47
CA ALA A 18 -25.43 -17.26 -11.05
C ALA A 18 -24.19 -17.10 -10.14
N LEU A 19 -23.00 -17.54 -10.58
CA LEU A 19 -21.74 -17.38 -9.82
C LEU A 19 -21.11 -15.98 -9.98
N GLY A 20 -21.61 -15.16 -10.91
CA GLY A 20 -21.04 -13.84 -11.21
C GLY A 20 -21.45 -12.70 -10.27
N CYS A 21 -22.24 -12.98 -9.22
CA CYS A 21 -22.69 -11.95 -8.29
C CYS A 21 -21.64 -11.76 -7.18
N SER A 22 -20.51 -11.14 -7.53
CA SER A 22 -19.57 -10.60 -6.56
C SER A 22 -20.28 -9.49 -5.79
N LYS A 23 -20.76 -9.77 -4.57
CA LYS A 23 -21.18 -8.71 -3.66
C LYS A 23 -19.97 -7.79 -3.48
N GLU A 24 -20.06 -6.57 -3.99
CA GLU A 24 -19.14 -5.51 -3.59
C GLU A 24 -19.27 -5.37 -2.08
N GLU A 25 -18.27 -5.85 -1.34
CA GLU A 25 -18.16 -5.55 0.07
C GLU A 25 -18.15 -4.02 0.20
N ILE A 26 -19.17 -3.47 0.85
CA ILE A 26 -19.22 -2.06 1.22
C ILE A 26 -18.08 -1.86 2.22
N LYS A 27 -16.89 -1.56 1.70
CA LYS A 27 -15.75 -1.19 2.54
C LYS A 27 -16.08 0.14 3.20
N PRO A 28 -15.88 0.27 4.52
CA PRO A 28 -16.05 1.57 5.17
C PRO A 28 -15.16 2.59 4.46
N LYS A 29 -15.71 3.79 4.24
CA LYS A 29 -14.97 4.88 3.59
C LYS A 29 -13.70 5.14 4.40
N PRO A 30 -12.51 5.17 3.76
CA PRO A 30 -11.28 5.47 4.48
C PRO A 30 -11.37 6.86 5.13
N SER A 31 -10.78 6.99 6.32
CA SER A 31 -10.70 8.25 7.07
C SER A 31 -9.25 8.75 7.14
N PRO A 32 -9.02 10.05 7.41
CA PRO A 32 -7.68 10.57 7.62
C PRO A 32 -6.93 9.78 8.69
N ALA A 33 -5.68 9.45 8.40
CA ALA A 33 -4.83 8.64 9.26
C ALA A 33 -3.37 9.04 9.11
N THR A 34 -2.56 8.74 10.12
CA THR A 34 -1.11 8.90 10.09
C THR A 34 -0.42 7.56 9.83
N LEU A 35 0.88 7.56 9.53
CA LEU A 35 1.64 6.31 9.44
C LEU A 35 1.63 5.55 10.78
N ALA A 36 1.62 6.26 11.91
CA ALA A 36 1.51 5.64 13.23
C ALA A 36 0.18 4.89 13.42
N ASP A 37 -0.93 5.45 12.91
CA ASP A 37 -2.25 4.80 12.99
C ASP A 37 -2.33 3.56 12.08
N LEU A 38 -1.64 3.59 10.94
CA LEU A 38 -1.70 2.56 9.90
C LEU A 38 -0.71 1.41 10.13
N TYR A 39 0.29 1.60 11.00
CA TYR A 39 1.30 0.57 11.26
C TYR A 39 0.73 -0.54 12.17
N PRO A 40 0.89 -1.84 11.83
CA PRO A 40 0.23 -2.94 12.54
C PRO A 40 0.89 -3.31 13.89
N GLY A 41 1.76 -2.47 14.42
CA GLY A 41 2.58 -2.75 15.60
C GLY A 41 3.15 -1.48 16.22
N ASP A 42 4.29 -1.61 16.88
CA ASP A 42 5.01 -0.46 17.43
C ASP A 42 6.10 -0.02 16.44
N LEU A 43 5.98 1.19 15.87
CA LEU A 43 6.96 1.73 14.93
C LEU A 43 8.39 1.77 15.51
N ARG A 44 8.54 1.81 16.85
CA ARG A 44 9.85 1.76 17.51
C ARG A 44 10.56 0.42 17.35
N GLN A 45 9.84 -0.63 16.94
CA GLN A 45 10.42 -1.95 16.68
C GLN A 45 10.98 -2.09 15.26
N VAL A 46 10.71 -1.12 14.37
CA VAL A 46 11.28 -1.12 13.02
C VAL A 46 12.80 -1.01 13.12
N ASP A 47 13.49 -2.00 12.56
CA ASP A 47 14.95 -2.10 12.56
C ASP A 47 15.56 -1.91 11.17
N ARG A 48 14.74 -1.94 10.12
CA ARG A 48 15.20 -1.73 8.75
C ARG A 48 14.15 -1.07 7.88
N ILE A 49 14.60 -0.15 7.03
CA ILE A 49 13.79 0.52 6.02
C ILE A 49 14.45 0.31 4.66
N GLU A 50 13.64 -0.10 3.69
CA GLU A 50 14.02 -0.11 2.29
C GLU A 50 13.23 0.98 1.57
N ILE A 51 13.90 1.83 0.79
CA ILE A 51 13.27 2.85 -0.04
C ILE A 51 13.71 2.72 -1.48
N ARG A 52 12.74 2.68 -2.40
CA ARG A 52 12.95 2.50 -3.82
C ARG A 52 12.45 3.70 -4.60
N SER A 53 13.28 4.22 -5.50
CA SER A 53 12.87 5.20 -6.50
C SER A 53 11.98 4.55 -7.56
N GLY A 54 10.80 5.12 -7.80
CA GLY A 54 9.92 4.67 -8.87
C GLY A 54 10.37 5.13 -10.26
N SER A 55 11.26 6.12 -10.36
CA SER A 55 11.78 6.60 -11.64
C SER A 55 12.99 5.80 -12.13
N THR A 56 13.89 5.40 -11.22
CA THR A 56 15.15 4.71 -11.57
C THR A 56 15.16 3.24 -11.15
N GLY A 57 14.27 2.83 -10.25
CA GLY A 57 14.29 1.50 -9.63
C GLY A 57 15.38 1.31 -8.58
N GLU A 58 16.22 2.33 -8.35
CA GLU A 58 17.30 2.31 -7.36
C GLU A 58 16.74 2.09 -5.95
N LEU A 59 17.43 1.24 -5.18
CA LEU A 59 17.04 0.80 -3.84
C LEU A 59 18.11 1.21 -2.84
N HIS A 60 17.71 1.94 -1.80
CA HIS A 60 18.54 2.17 -0.62
C HIS A 60 18.00 1.40 0.57
N ILE A 61 18.92 0.90 1.39
CA ILE A 61 18.62 0.09 2.57
C ILE A 61 19.24 0.79 3.77
N TYR A 62 18.42 1.01 4.80
CA TYR A 62 18.82 1.61 6.07
C TYR A 62 18.56 0.63 7.20
N ASP A 63 19.60 0.23 7.91
CA ASP A 63 19.56 -0.65 9.08
C ASP A 63 20.27 -0.04 10.31
N ASP A 64 20.81 1.17 10.19
CA ASP A 64 21.25 1.96 11.33
C ASP A 64 20.04 2.42 12.16
N ALA A 65 19.99 2.00 13.41
CA ALA A 65 18.86 2.27 14.30
C ALA A 65 18.59 3.76 14.48
N ALA A 66 19.62 4.62 14.50
CA ALA A 66 19.43 6.05 14.66
C ALA A 66 18.83 6.69 13.41
N ALA A 67 19.31 6.34 12.21
CA ALA A 67 18.77 6.80 10.94
C ALA A 67 17.32 6.36 10.74
N VAL A 68 17.02 5.07 11.02
CA VAL A 68 15.69 4.48 10.94
C VAL A 68 14.71 5.21 11.86
N GLN A 69 15.05 5.33 13.15
CA GLN A 69 14.14 5.93 14.13
C GLN A 69 13.98 7.44 13.94
N LYS A 70 15.03 8.14 13.52
CA LYS A 70 14.95 9.57 13.17
C LYS A 70 13.94 9.81 12.05
N TRP A 71 14.03 9.05 10.96
CA TRP A 71 13.13 9.23 9.84
C TRP A 71 11.68 8.89 10.21
N LEU A 72 11.46 7.75 10.89
CA LEU A 72 10.12 7.34 11.33
C LEU A 72 9.48 8.37 12.26
N THR A 73 10.25 8.96 13.18
CA THR A 73 9.73 10.01 14.06
C THR A 73 9.18 11.19 13.25
N THR A 74 9.93 11.62 12.22
CA THR A 74 9.52 12.74 11.35
C THR A 74 8.24 12.42 10.56
N VAL A 75 8.15 11.24 9.95
CA VAL A 75 7.04 10.92 9.04
C VAL A 75 5.81 10.32 9.73
N SER A 76 5.97 9.77 10.94
CA SER A 76 4.93 9.02 11.65
C SER A 76 3.64 9.81 11.90
N GLN A 77 3.75 11.14 12.05
CA GLN A 77 2.64 12.04 12.41
C GLN A 77 2.06 12.79 11.20
N VAL A 78 2.58 12.57 10.00
CA VAL A 78 2.05 13.22 8.80
C VAL A 78 0.64 12.70 8.54
N THR A 79 -0.35 13.59 8.60
CA THR A 79 -1.74 13.23 8.32
C THR A 79 -1.95 13.03 6.82
N LEU A 80 -2.42 11.84 6.45
CA LEU A 80 -2.76 11.50 5.09
C LEU A 80 -4.28 11.56 4.93
N THR A 81 -4.75 12.32 3.94
CA THR A 81 -6.18 12.44 3.64
C THR A 81 -6.51 11.49 2.49
N PRO A 82 -7.40 10.50 2.70
CA PRO A 82 -7.80 9.59 1.63
C PRO A 82 -8.42 10.36 0.47
N ASP A 83 -8.07 9.94 -0.74
CA ASP A 83 -8.66 10.51 -1.94
C ASP A 83 -10.14 10.07 -2.05
N PRO A 84 -11.09 10.97 -2.30
CA PRO A 84 -12.47 10.55 -2.59
C PRO A 84 -12.56 9.58 -3.78
N ASN A 85 -11.63 9.66 -4.74
CA ASN A 85 -11.47 8.68 -5.80
C ASN A 85 -10.42 7.60 -5.42
N GLN A 86 -10.92 6.40 -5.13
CA GLN A 86 -10.11 5.21 -4.79
C GLN A 86 -9.84 4.29 -5.99
N GLU A 87 -10.04 4.77 -7.22
CA GLU A 87 -9.61 4.04 -8.42
C GLU A 87 -8.12 3.73 -8.38
N GLY A 88 -7.76 2.54 -8.87
CA GLY A 88 -6.38 2.07 -8.89
C GLY A 88 -5.47 3.02 -9.67
N ARG A 89 -4.28 3.27 -9.12
CA ARG A 89 -3.26 4.11 -9.76
C ARG A 89 -2.06 3.28 -10.15
N VAL A 90 -1.45 3.64 -11.27
CA VAL A 90 -0.17 3.08 -11.71
C VAL A 90 0.96 4.07 -11.44
N GLY A 91 2.11 3.53 -11.06
CA GLY A 91 3.30 4.32 -10.76
C GLY A 91 3.31 4.96 -9.37
N PHE A 92 4.52 5.29 -8.93
CA PHE A 92 4.82 5.98 -7.68
C PHE A 92 6.16 6.68 -7.82
N LEU A 93 6.42 7.69 -6.98
CA LEU A 93 7.72 8.36 -6.87
C LEU A 93 8.67 7.55 -5.99
N TYR A 94 8.16 7.10 -4.84
CA TYR A 94 8.91 6.30 -3.88
C TYR A 94 8.05 5.16 -3.34
N GLY A 95 8.66 3.99 -3.23
CA GLY A 95 8.12 2.84 -2.52
C GLY A 95 8.95 2.59 -1.26
N VAL A 96 8.31 2.39 -0.11
CA VAL A 96 8.96 2.17 1.18
C VAL A 96 8.46 0.87 1.79
N SER A 97 9.38 0.10 2.35
CA SER A 97 9.09 -1.11 3.12
C SER A 97 9.73 -1.03 4.51
N LEU A 98 8.92 -1.26 5.55
CA LEU A 98 9.33 -1.26 6.95
C LEU A 98 9.44 -2.70 7.46
N TYR A 99 10.53 -3.01 8.14
CA TYR A 99 10.82 -4.37 8.64
C TYR A 99 11.03 -4.38 10.16
N GLU A 100 10.62 -5.48 10.78
CA GLU A 100 11.00 -5.88 12.14
C GLU A 100 11.68 -7.25 12.02
N LYS A 101 12.93 -7.39 12.49
CA LYS A 101 13.66 -8.67 12.57
C LYS A 101 13.59 -9.47 11.26
N LYS A 102 13.77 -8.79 10.12
CA LYS A 102 13.70 -9.31 8.72
C LYS A 102 12.29 -9.58 8.18
N THR A 103 11.24 -9.47 8.98
CA THR A 103 9.86 -9.59 8.51
C THR A 103 9.35 -8.24 8.04
N MET A 104 8.90 -8.13 6.80
CA MET A 104 8.22 -6.93 6.31
C MET A 104 6.89 -6.78 7.05
N ARG A 105 6.67 -5.62 7.67
CA ARG A 105 5.47 -5.31 8.45
C ARG A 105 4.51 -4.42 7.69
N LEU A 106 5.05 -3.45 6.93
CA LEU A 106 4.26 -2.52 6.14
C LEU A 106 5.04 -2.12 4.88
N GLY A 107 4.38 -2.19 3.73
CA GLY A 107 4.86 -1.63 2.47
C GLY A 107 3.89 -0.55 1.99
N PHE A 108 4.42 0.55 1.46
CA PHE A 108 3.63 1.67 0.97
C PHE A 108 4.35 2.45 -0.12
N THR A 109 3.60 3.30 -0.80
CA THR A 109 4.12 4.27 -1.76
C THR A 109 3.80 5.69 -1.29
N ASN A 110 4.33 6.68 -2.00
CA ASN A 110 4.00 8.08 -1.74
C ASN A 110 2.50 8.43 -1.94
N ASN A 111 1.71 7.56 -2.56
CA ASN A 111 0.29 7.78 -2.86
C ASN A 111 -0.64 6.69 -2.30
N SER A 112 -0.13 5.62 -1.69
CA SER A 112 -0.96 4.54 -1.19
C SER A 112 -0.35 3.80 0.01
N ILE A 113 -1.22 3.41 0.95
CA ILE A 113 -0.89 2.55 2.10
C ILE A 113 -2.03 1.53 2.22
N THR A 114 -1.71 0.24 2.33
CA THR A 114 -2.72 -0.83 2.54
C THR A 114 -3.89 -0.78 1.55
N ASN A 115 -3.61 -0.53 0.26
CA ASN A 115 -4.62 -0.36 -0.82
C ASN A 115 -5.60 0.82 -0.64
N VAL A 116 -5.28 1.77 0.23
CA VAL A 116 -5.98 3.07 0.32
C VAL A 116 -5.13 4.11 -0.39
N TYR A 117 -5.74 4.85 -1.31
CA TYR A 117 -5.09 5.96 -2.02
C TYR A 117 -5.31 7.27 -1.27
N TYR A 118 -4.28 8.10 -1.23
CA TYR A 118 -4.29 9.38 -0.54
C TYR A 118 -4.09 10.52 -1.54
N LEU A 119 -4.64 11.69 -1.19
CA LEU A 119 -4.33 12.94 -1.89
C LEU A 119 -2.82 13.22 -1.82
N TYR A 120 -2.29 13.91 -2.82
CA TYR A 120 -0.90 14.34 -2.80
C TYR A 120 -0.62 15.18 -1.55
N ASN A 121 0.40 14.77 -0.78
CA ASN A 121 0.85 15.47 0.41
C ASN A 121 2.33 15.83 0.22
N GLU A 122 2.61 17.13 0.06
CA GLU A 122 3.95 17.63 -0.21
C GLU A 122 4.94 17.26 0.91
N ALA A 123 4.54 17.39 2.17
CA ALA A 123 5.40 17.03 3.30
C ALA A 123 5.77 15.55 3.25
N TRP A 124 4.79 14.67 3.02
CA TRP A 124 5.02 13.23 2.89
C TRP A 124 6.01 12.89 1.77
N VAL A 125 5.81 13.46 0.57
CA VAL A 125 6.69 13.23 -0.57
C VAL A 125 8.09 13.79 -0.33
N ARG A 126 8.20 14.98 0.25
CA ARG A 126 9.48 15.63 0.55
C ARG A 126 10.30 14.81 1.54
N GLU A 127 9.69 14.27 2.59
CA GLU A 127 10.41 13.44 3.57
C GLU A 127 10.89 12.12 2.97
N MET A 128 10.14 11.52 2.04
CA MET A 128 10.60 10.35 1.28
C MET A 128 11.76 10.69 0.35
N GLN A 129 11.67 11.82 -0.35
CA GLN A 129 12.74 12.28 -1.23
C GLN A 129 14.02 12.57 -0.44
N ALA A 130 13.94 13.34 0.64
CA ALA A 130 15.09 13.65 1.49
C ALA A 130 15.74 12.37 2.05
N PHE A 131 14.93 11.39 2.46
CA PHE A 131 15.43 10.11 2.93
C PHE A 131 16.09 9.29 1.83
N PHE A 132 15.54 9.28 0.62
CA PHE A 132 16.21 8.64 -0.52
C PHE A 132 17.53 9.34 -0.88
N GLU A 133 17.55 10.68 -0.89
CA GLU A 133 18.74 11.44 -1.28
C GLU A 133 19.87 11.35 -0.25
N ALA A 134 19.57 11.14 1.03
CA ALA A 134 20.56 10.95 2.09
C ALA A 134 21.39 9.66 1.94
N GLY A 135 20.91 8.68 1.16
CA GLY A 135 21.57 7.40 0.92
C GLY A 135 22.42 7.37 -0.34
N LYS A 136 22.53 8.51 -1.04
CA LYS A 136 23.48 8.66 -2.15
C LYS A 136 24.91 8.47 -1.62
N PRO A 137 25.75 7.69 -2.31
CA PRO A 137 27.15 7.49 -1.93
C PRO A 137 27.96 8.79 -1.95
#